data_AF-A0A529MIF3-F1
#
_entry.id   AF-A0A529MIF3-F1
#
_cell.length_a   1.000
_cell.length_b   1.000
_cell.length_c   1.000
_cell.angle_alpha   90.00
_cell.angle_beta   90.00
_cell.angle_gamma   90.00
#
_symmetry.space_group_name_H-M   'P 1'
#
loop_
_entity.id
_entity.type
_entity.pdbx_description
1 polymer ?
#
loop_
_entity_poly.entity_id
_entity_poly.type
_entity_poly.pdbx_seq_one_letter_code
_entity_poly.pdbx_strand_id
1 'polypeptide(L)'
;FLKGLFGDRLRVELERVAGYDRMVEKSTVDLAYTHDLPLVATNEAFFSKREDYEAHDALIAIAEGSVVAADNRRRLSPDNFLRSQAEMARLFSDLPEAIDNTVEIAMRCSYYPK
;
A
#
# COMPACT_ATOMS: atom_id res chain seq x y z
N PHE A 1 6.77 -14.14 -17.57
CA PHE A 1 7.93 -13.25 -17.74
C PHE A 1 8.48 -12.76 -16.39
N LEU A 2 7.77 -11.91 -15.64
CA LEU A 2 8.27 -11.34 -14.37
C LEU A 2 8.68 -12.39 -13.32
N LYS A 3 7.86 -13.43 -13.09
CA LYS A 3 8.22 -14.54 -12.18
C LYS A 3 9.55 -15.20 -12.55
N GLY A 4 9.85 -15.32 -13.85
CA GLY A 4 11.13 -15.86 -14.33
C GLY A 4 12.33 -14.94 -14.11
N LEU A 5 12.12 -13.62 -14.05
CA LEU A 5 13.18 -12.64 -13.81
C LEU A 5 13.47 -12.44 -12.31
N PHE A 6 12.42 -12.41 -11.50
CA PHE A 6 12.52 -12.04 -10.08
C PHE A 6 12.52 -13.25 -9.14
N GLY A 7 12.10 -14.43 -9.62
CA GLY A 7 12.04 -15.64 -8.81
C GLY A 7 11.16 -15.46 -7.58
N ASP A 8 11.70 -15.76 -6.41
CA ASP A 8 11.06 -15.62 -5.09
C ASP A 8 11.05 -14.17 -4.56
N ARG A 9 11.47 -13.20 -5.38
CA ARG A 9 11.47 -11.76 -5.04
C ARG A 9 10.31 -11.00 -5.66
N LEU A 10 9.37 -11.69 -6.30
CA LEU A 10 8.14 -11.10 -6.84
C LEU A 10 6.98 -11.35 -5.87
N ARG A 11 6.28 -10.27 -5.51
CA ARG A 11 5.06 -10.29 -4.70
C ARG A 11 4.00 -9.44 -5.37
N VAL A 12 2.74 -9.74 -5.09
CA VAL A 12 1.60 -8.93 -5.53
C VAL A 12 1.12 -8.08 -4.35
N GLU A 13 1.18 -6.78 -4.53
CA GLU A 13 0.79 -5.80 -3.51
C GLU A 13 -0.72 -5.62 -3.44
N LEU A 14 -1.24 -5.50 -2.21
CA LEU A 14 -2.63 -5.17 -1.91
C LEU A 14 -2.71 -3.95 -1.00
N GLU A 15 -3.60 -3.03 -1.34
CA GLU A 15 -3.85 -1.80 -0.59
C GLU A 15 -5.35 -1.62 -0.34
N ARG A 16 -5.70 -1.25 0.90
CA ARG A 16 -7.10 -1.07 1.33
C ARG A 16 -7.30 0.33 1.92
N VAL A 17 -7.16 1.35 1.08
CA VAL A 17 -7.51 2.74 1.41
C VAL A 17 -8.98 3.03 1.07
N ALA A 18 -9.57 4.09 1.62
CA ALA A 18 -10.93 4.49 1.29
C ALA A 18 -11.19 4.52 -0.23
N GLY A 19 -12.23 3.83 -0.67
CA GLY A 19 -12.61 3.76 -2.09
C GLY A 19 -11.91 2.65 -2.90
N TYR A 20 -11.10 1.79 -2.28
CA TYR A 20 -10.53 0.63 -2.98
C TYR A 20 -11.63 -0.27 -3.57
N ASP A 21 -11.37 -0.80 -4.76
CA ASP A 21 -12.32 -1.65 -5.47
C ASP A 21 -12.09 -3.12 -5.10
N ARG A 22 -13.08 -3.70 -4.41
CA ARG A 22 -13.05 -5.12 -3.99
C ARG A 22 -13.05 -6.10 -5.16
N MET A 23 -13.64 -5.73 -6.30
CA MET A 23 -13.61 -6.57 -7.50
C MET A 23 -12.21 -6.61 -8.09
N VAL A 24 -11.53 -5.46 -8.14
CA VAL A 24 -10.13 -5.38 -8.57
C VAL A 24 -9.22 -6.14 -7.61
N GLU A 25 -9.38 -5.94 -6.29
CA GLU A 25 -8.63 -6.72 -5.28
C GLU A 25 -8.83 -8.22 -5.48
N LYS A 26 -10.09 -8.67 -5.62
CA LYS A 26 -10.38 -10.09 -5.84
C LYS A 26 -9.70 -10.62 -7.10
N SER A 27 -9.79 -9.92 -8.22
CA SER A 27 -9.12 -10.34 -9.46
C SER A 27 -7.59 -10.37 -9.31
N THR A 28 -7.02 -9.42 -8.56
CA THR A 28 -5.58 -9.37 -8.25
C THR A 28 -5.15 -10.56 -7.39
N VAL A 29 -5.93 -10.91 -6.37
CA VAL A 29 -5.70 -12.09 -5.51
C VAL A 29 -5.80 -13.38 -6.33
N ASP A 30 -6.85 -13.53 -7.15
CA ASP A 30 -7.05 -14.70 -8.00
C ASP A 30 -5.87 -14.86 -8.99
N LEU A 31 -5.36 -13.76 -9.54
CA LEU A 31 -4.17 -13.73 -10.40
C LEU A 31 -2.90 -14.15 -9.66
N ALA A 32 -2.70 -13.64 -8.44
CA ALA A 32 -1.54 -13.99 -7.62
C ALA A 32 -1.51 -15.49 -7.34
N TYR A 33 -2.64 -16.07 -6.91
CA TYR A 33 -2.76 -17.50 -6.66
C TYR A 33 -2.60 -18.35 -7.93
N THR A 34 -3.16 -17.92 -9.07
CA THR A 34 -2.99 -18.62 -10.36
C THR A 34 -1.52 -18.74 -10.78
N HIS A 35 -0.67 -17.79 -10.36
CA HIS A 35 0.75 -17.76 -10.68
C HIS A 35 1.65 -18.17 -9.51
N ASP A 36 1.11 -18.71 -8.42
CA ASP A 36 1.82 -19.01 -7.17
C ASP A 36 2.71 -17.83 -6.70
N LEU A 37 2.16 -16.62 -6.72
CA LEU A 37 2.84 -15.42 -6.25
C LEU A 37 2.35 -15.05 -4.84
N PRO A 38 3.27 -14.79 -3.90
CA PRO A 38 2.89 -14.32 -2.57
C PRO A 38 2.27 -12.93 -2.60
N LEU A 39 1.26 -12.71 -1.76
CA LEU A 39 0.63 -11.41 -1.53
C LEU A 39 1.43 -10.60 -0.51
N VAL A 40 1.38 -9.27 -0.57
CA VAL A 40 1.91 -8.39 0.48
C VAL A 40 0.96 -7.22 0.70
N ALA A 41 0.62 -6.94 1.96
CA ALA A 41 -0.23 -5.83 2.32
C ALA A 41 0.60 -4.57 2.58
N THR A 42 0.20 -3.45 1.99
CA THR A 42 0.77 -2.12 2.24
C THR A 42 -0.35 -1.11 2.46
N ASN A 43 0.00 0.14 2.74
CA ASN A 43 -0.97 1.22 2.95
C ASN A 43 -0.57 2.53 2.26
N GLU A 44 0.45 2.47 1.39
CA GLU A 44 1.03 3.63 0.69
C GLU A 44 1.10 4.88 1.59
N ALA A 45 1.84 4.80 2.70
CA ALA A 45 1.84 5.84 3.71
C ALA A 45 2.62 7.08 3.24
N PHE A 46 1.96 8.23 3.20
CA PHE A 46 2.55 9.52 2.84
C PHE A 46 2.80 10.42 4.06
N PHE A 47 2.07 10.17 5.15
CA PHE A 47 2.12 11.00 6.35
C PHE A 47 2.06 10.13 7.61
N SER A 48 2.53 10.70 8.73
CA SER A 48 2.74 9.92 9.96
C SER A 48 1.42 9.59 10.66
N LYS A 49 0.52 10.57 10.77
CA LYS A 49 -0.77 10.39 11.44
C LYS A 49 -1.91 10.84 10.56
N ARG A 50 -3.10 10.30 10.78
CA ARG A 50 -4.30 10.64 10.00
C ARG A 50 -4.58 12.14 9.97
N GLU A 51 -4.30 12.85 11.07
CA GLU A 51 -4.54 14.29 11.20
C GLU A 51 -3.64 15.15 10.30
N ASP A 52 -2.52 14.58 9.82
CA ASP A 52 -1.59 15.26 8.91
C ASP A 52 -2.11 15.34 7.47
N TYR A 53 -3.28 14.75 7.18
CA TYR A 53 -3.89 14.73 5.85
C TYR A 53 -4.01 16.13 5.23
N GLU A 54 -4.59 17.10 5.95
CA GLU A 54 -4.81 18.46 5.44
C GLU A 54 -3.49 19.17 5.10
N ALA A 55 -2.44 18.92 5.90
CA ALA A 55 -1.12 19.48 5.63
C ALA A 55 -0.49 18.85 4.38
N HIS A 56 -0.61 17.53 4.22
CA HIS A 56 -0.14 16.84 3.02
C HIS A 56 -0.95 17.21 1.76
N ASP A 57 -2.25 17.43 1.92
CA ASP A 57 -3.14 17.87 0.84
C ASP A 57 -2.78 19.29 0.35
N ALA A 58 -2.47 20.20 1.28
CA ALA A 58 -1.91 21.51 0.94
C ALA A 58 -0.55 21.40 0.23
N LEU A 59 0.31 20.46 0.65
CA LEU A 59 1.59 20.19 -0.02
C LEU A 59 1.39 19.73 -1.48
N ILE A 60 0.42 18.84 -1.74
CA ILE A 60 0.07 18.42 -3.11
C ILE A 60 -0.41 19.63 -3.93
N ALA A 61 -1.30 20.45 -3.36
CA ALA A 61 -1.80 21.63 -4.06
C ALA A 61 -0.66 22.60 -4.46
N ILE A 62 0.30 22.85 -3.56
CA ILE A 62 1.48 23.66 -3.85
C ILE A 62 2.32 23.02 -4.97
N ALA A 63 2.59 21.72 -4.88
CA ALA A 63 3.42 21.00 -5.85
C ALA A 63 2.79 21.00 -7.26
N GLU A 64 1.46 20.97 -7.35
CA GLU A 64 0.71 21.00 -8.61
C GLU A 64 0.42 22.42 -9.12
N GLY A 65 0.86 23.47 -8.40
CA GLY A 65 0.53 24.86 -8.74
C GLY A 65 -0.97 25.15 -8.67
N SER A 66 -1.69 24.44 -7.81
CA SER A 66 -3.13 24.53 -7.59
C SER A 66 -3.44 25.13 -6.21
N VAL A 67 -4.72 25.20 -5.87
CA VAL A 67 -5.20 25.64 -4.55
C VAL A 67 -6.05 24.54 -3.92
N VAL A 68 -6.03 24.44 -2.58
CA VAL A 68 -6.78 23.41 -1.83
C VAL A 68 -8.27 23.41 -2.19
N ALA A 69 -8.83 24.59 -2.45
CA ALA A 69 -10.23 24.81 -2.83
C ALA A 69 -10.60 24.35 -4.25
N ALA A 70 -9.64 23.96 -5.10
CA ALA A 70 -9.95 23.45 -6.43
C ALA A 70 -10.57 22.04 -6.34
N ASP A 71 -11.72 21.85 -6.98
CA ASP A 71 -12.49 20.61 -6.92
C ASP A 71 -11.85 19.47 -7.72
N ASN A 72 -11.36 19.75 -8.93
CA ASN A 72 -10.78 18.75 -9.83
C ASN A 72 -9.25 18.72 -9.75
N ARG A 73 -8.73 18.33 -8.59
CA ARG A 73 -7.29 18.14 -8.37
C ARG A 73 -7.01 16.77 -7.78
N ARG A 74 -5.76 16.34 -7.86
CA ARG A 74 -5.34 15.11 -7.20
C ARG A 74 -5.46 15.27 -5.69
N ARG A 75 -6.02 14.26 -5.04
CA ARG A 75 -6.12 14.10 -3.58
C ARG A 75 -5.76 12.67 -3.24
N LEU A 76 -5.12 12.49 -2.10
CA LEU A 76 -4.96 11.16 -1.50
C LEU A 76 -6.16 10.86 -0.58
N SER A 77 -6.22 9.65 -0.06
CA SER A 77 -7.14 9.31 1.00
C SER A 77 -6.59 9.73 2.36
N PRO A 78 -7.42 10.16 3.32
CA PRO A 78 -7.02 10.29 4.72
C PRO A 78 -6.50 8.97 5.35
N ASP A 79 -6.73 7.84 4.69
CA ASP A 79 -6.20 6.54 5.10
C ASP A 79 -4.71 6.32 4.77
N ASN A 80 -4.08 7.16 3.95
CA ASN A 80 -2.67 7.07 3.57
C ASN A 80 -1.69 7.53 4.69
N PHE A 81 -2.04 7.33 5.96
CA PHE A 81 -1.13 7.53 7.09
C PHE A 81 -0.40 6.24 7.45
N LEU A 82 0.62 6.35 8.30
CA LEU A 82 1.29 5.17 8.85
C LEU A 82 0.40 4.49 9.91
N ARG A 83 -0.40 3.51 9.47
CA ARG A 83 -1.25 2.70 10.35
C ARG A 83 -0.42 1.90 11.35
N SER A 84 -0.98 1.69 12.53
CA SER A 84 -0.44 0.76 13.51
C SER A 84 -0.55 -0.70 13.02
N GLN A 85 0.30 -1.57 13.58
CA GLN A 85 0.25 -3.01 13.30
C GLN A 85 -1.14 -3.60 13.56
N ALA A 86 -1.79 -3.21 14.66
CA ALA A 86 -3.12 -3.72 15.03
C ALA A 86 -4.21 -3.29 14.03
N GLU A 87 -4.12 -2.08 13.47
CA GLU A 87 -5.04 -1.62 12.43
C GLU A 87 -4.84 -2.40 11.13
N MET A 88 -3.59 -2.60 10.71
CA MET A 88 -3.28 -3.38 9.51
C MET A 88 -3.71 -4.85 9.64
N ALA A 89 -3.44 -5.49 10.78
CA ALA A 89 -3.86 -6.86 11.06
C ALA A 89 -5.39 -7.02 11.05
N ARG A 90 -6.12 -6.02 11.57
CA ARG A 90 -7.59 -6.02 11.51
C ARG A 90 -8.08 -5.83 10.07
N LEU A 91 -7.46 -4.90 9.33
CA LEU A 91 -7.83 -4.55 7.97
C LEU A 91 -7.66 -5.72 6.99
N PHE A 92 -6.66 -6.58 7.20
CA PHE A 92 -6.35 -7.77 6.40
C PHE A 92 -6.64 -9.08 7.15
N SER A 93 -7.60 -9.07 8.08
CA SER A 93 -7.90 -10.27 8.90
C SER A 93 -8.43 -11.46 8.10
N ASP A 94 -8.95 -11.23 6.90
CA ASP A 94 -9.35 -12.23 5.90
C ASP A 94 -8.19 -12.76 5.04
N LEU A 95 -7.05 -12.06 5.01
CA LEU A 95 -5.83 -12.40 4.26
C LEU A 95 -4.57 -12.20 5.13
N PRO A 96 -4.42 -12.94 6.24
CA PRO A 96 -3.31 -12.76 7.18
C PRO A 96 -1.93 -12.95 6.52
N GLU A 97 -1.82 -13.80 5.49
CA GLU A 97 -0.57 -14.04 4.78
C GLU A 97 -0.01 -12.78 4.11
N ALA A 98 -0.88 -11.83 3.72
CA ALA A 98 -0.44 -10.57 3.13
C ALA A 98 0.31 -9.71 4.16
N ILE A 99 -0.07 -9.77 5.43
CA ILE A 99 0.62 -9.10 6.54
C ILE A 99 1.89 -9.86 6.91
N ASP A 100 1.83 -11.18 7.05
CA ASP A 100 2.99 -12.00 7.43
C ASP A 100 4.15 -11.83 6.44
N ASN A 101 3.84 -11.74 5.15
CA ASN A 101 4.83 -11.50 4.11
C ASN A 101 5.55 -10.15 4.25
N THR A 102 4.97 -9.15 4.90
CA THR A 102 5.68 -7.87 5.16
C THR A 102 6.87 -8.06 6.10
N VAL A 103 6.71 -8.89 7.15
CA VAL A 103 7.76 -9.22 8.11
C VAL A 103 8.82 -10.09 7.43
N GLU A 104 8.38 -11.05 6.63
CA GLU A 104 9.23 -11.94 5.84
C GLU A 104 10.16 -11.15 4.89
N ILE A 105 9.61 -10.17 4.17
CA ILE A 105 10.39 -9.24 3.34
C ILE A 105 11.38 -8.46 4.19
N ALA A 106 10.93 -7.86 5.29
CA ALA A 106 11.78 -7.05 6.16
C ALA A 106 12.99 -7.84 6.69
N MET A 107 12.80 -9.11 7.05
CA MET A 107 13.88 -10.00 7.48
C MET A 107 14.90 -10.31 6.36
N ARG A 108 14.45 -10.36 5.10
CA ARG A 108 15.35 -10.56 3.94
C ARG A 108 16.12 -9.31 3.55
N CYS A 109 15.60 -8.13 3.87
CA CYS A 109 16.20 -6.85 3.52
C CYS A 109 17.32 -6.47 4.48
N SER A 110 18.52 -6.99 4.24
CA SER A 110 19.75 -6.56 4.92
C SER A 110 20.61 -5.70 3.99
N TYR A 111 20.83 -4.44 4.37
CA TYR A 111 21.75 -3.55 3.66
C TYR A 111 22.76 -2.96 4.65
N TYR A 112 24.05 -3.11 4.35
CA TYR A 112 25.13 -2.44 5.06
C TYR A 112 25.73 -1.38 4.12
N PRO A 113 25.60 -0.08 4.42
CA PRO A 113 26.20 0.97 3.61
C PRO A 113 27.72 0.80 3.58
N LYS A 114 28.34 0.94 2.40
CA LYS A 114 29.79 1.05 2.25
C LYS A 114 30.26 2.47 2.52
#